data_AF-A0A416DIS8-F1
#
_entry.id   AF-A0A416DIS8-F1
#
_cell.length_a   1.000
_cell.length_b   1.000
_cell.length_c   1.000
_cell.angle_alpha   90.00
_cell.angle_beta   90.00
_cell.angle_gamma   90.00
#
_symmetry.space_group_name_H-M   'P 1'
#
loop_
_entity.id
_entity.type
_entity.pdbx_description
1 polymer ?
#
loop_
_entity_poly.entity_id
_entity_poly.type
_entity_poly.pdbx_seq_one_letter_code
_entity_poly.pdbx_strand_id
1 'polypeptide(L)'
;MNKTALLHEAKQQQQALRQLSLWKRIAILLSSCAAVLAWWGIAGSGLRFAGGVCGVIIALVCAVCAAVIGLGIRNGNRNVANILSAAEQA
;
A
#
# COMPACT_ATOMS: atom_id res chain seq x y z
N MET A 1 1.31 25.41 19.60
CA MET A 1 2.21 25.10 18.47
C MET A 1 2.10 26.22 17.44
N ASN A 2 3.19 26.57 16.76
CA ASN A 2 3.15 27.63 15.75
C ASN A 2 2.50 27.12 14.46
N LYS A 3 1.63 27.90 13.83
CA LYS A 3 0.86 27.55 12.62
C LYS A 3 1.75 27.07 11.47
N THR A 4 2.91 27.70 11.32
CA THR A 4 3.93 27.32 10.32
C THR A 4 4.49 25.92 10.55
N ALA A 5 4.64 25.46 11.80
CA ALA A 5 5.11 24.11 12.11
C ALA A 5 4.07 23.04 11.72
N LEU A 6 2.79 23.30 12.02
CA LEU A 6 1.67 22.40 11.65
C LEU A 6 1.54 22.25 10.13
N LEU A 7 1.66 23.37 9.39
CA LEU A 7 1.64 23.34 7.92
C LEU A 7 2.84 22.58 7.33
N HIS A 8 4.02 22.69 7.95
CA HIS A 8 5.19 21.93 7.52
C HIS A 8 5.01 20.43 7.73
N GLU A 9 4.48 20.02 8.89
CA GLU A 9 4.22 18.63 9.22
C GLU A 9 3.14 18.02 8.31
N ALA A 10 2.05 18.75 8.05
CA ALA A 10 1.02 18.35 7.09
C ALA A 10 1.61 18.12 5.69
N LYS A 11 2.51 19.00 5.23
CA LYS A 11 3.17 18.86 3.92
C LYS A 11 4.09 17.63 3.86
N GLN A 12 4.86 17.35 4.91
CA GLN A 12 5.70 16.16 5.00
C GLN A 12 4.87 14.88 4.96
N GLN A 13 3.78 14.83 5.74
CA GLN A 13 2.86 13.68 5.72
C GLN A 13 2.20 13.49 4.35
N GLN A 14 1.80 14.57 3.67
CA GLN A 14 1.24 14.52 2.32
C GLN A 14 2.24 13.92 1.30
N GLN A 15 3.53 14.26 1.41
CA GLN A 15 4.57 13.68 0.57
C GLN A 15 4.75 12.17 0.83
N ALA A 16 4.77 11.76 2.10
CA ALA A 16 4.85 10.35 2.48
C ALA A 16 3.65 9.54 1.95
N LEU A 17 2.44 10.09 2.05
CA LEU A 17 1.22 9.49 1.52
C LEU A 17 1.25 9.31 0.00
N ARG A 18 1.83 10.29 -0.72
CA ARG A 18 2.02 10.19 -2.18
C ARG A 18 2.95 9.04 -2.53
N GLN A 19 4.05 8.87 -1.80
CA GLN A 19 4.96 7.74 -2.00
C GLN A 19 4.28 6.40 -1.70
N LEU A 20 3.56 6.29 -0.58
CA LEU A 20 2.77 5.10 -0.23
C LEU A 20 1.74 4.74 -1.30
N SER A 21 1.10 5.73 -1.92
CA SER A 21 0.14 5.51 -3.00
C SER A 21 0.78 4.86 -4.23
N LEU A 22 2.04 5.19 -4.51
CA LEU A 22 2.83 4.67 -5.62
C LEU A 22 3.28 3.23 -5.32
N TRP A 23 3.78 2.97 -4.10
CA TRP A 23 4.08 1.63 -3.62
C TRP A 23 2.85 0.70 -3.65
N LYS A 24 1.68 1.20 -3.27
CA LYS A 24 0.42 0.45 -3.36
C LYS A 24 0.11 0.04 -4.81
N ARG A 25 0.30 0.95 -5.78
CA ARG A 25 0.09 0.64 -7.20
C ARG A 25 1.06 -0.44 -7.69
N ILE A 26 2.34 -0.33 -7.34
CA ILE A 26 3.35 -1.33 -7.70
C ILE A 26 3.01 -2.69 -7.09
N ALA A 27 2.62 -2.74 -5.81
CA ALA A 27 2.22 -3.97 -5.13
C ALA A 27 1.02 -4.64 -5.81
N ILE A 28 0.01 -3.86 -6.24
CA ILE A 28 -1.15 -4.38 -6.98
C ILE A 28 -0.71 -4.96 -8.32
N LEU A 29 0.10 -4.24 -9.10
CA LEU A 29 0.59 -4.72 -10.40
C LEU A 29 1.39 -6.02 -10.27
N LEU A 30 2.30 -6.08 -9.29
CA LEU A 30 3.06 -7.30 -9.00
C LEU A 30 2.16 -8.45 -8.58
N SER A 31 1.16 -8.20 -7.73
CA SER A 31 0.21 -9.22 -7.30
C SER A 31 -0.61 -9.79 -8.46
N SER A 32 -1.01 -8.96 -9.43
CA SER A 32 -1.72 -9.41 -10.63
C SER A 32 -0.84 -10.30 -11.51
N CYS A 33 0.43 -9.92 -11.75
CA CYS A 33 1.36 -10.76 -12.49
C CYS A 33 1.63 -12.10 -11.77
N ALA A 34 1.80 -12.07 -10.45
CA ALA A 34 1.97 -13.27 -9.64
C ALA A 34 0.75 -14.19 -9.70
N ALA A 35 -0.47 -13.64 -9.70
CA ALA A 35 -1.70 -14.42 -9.83
C ALA A 35 -1.80 -15.16 -11.17
N VAL A 36 -1.41 -14.52 -12.29
CA VAL A 36 -1.36 -15.16 -13.61
C VAL A 36 -0.34 -16.30 -13.64
N LEU A 37 0.85 -16.10 -13.06
CA LEU A 37 1.87 -17.14 -12.95
C LEU A 37 1.44 -18.29 -12.05
N ALA A 38 0.74 -17.99 -10.95
CA ALA A 38 0.18 -18.99 -10.04
C ALA A 38 -0.88 -19.85 -10.76
N TRP A 39 -1.81 -19.23 -11.49
CA TRP A 39 -2.80 -19.93 -12.30
C TRP A 39 -2.14 -20.89 -13.31
N TRP A 40 -1.13 -20.41 -14.04
CA TRP A 40 -0.38 -21.23 -15.00
C TRP A 40 0.42 -22.36 -14.35
N GLY A 41 0.94 -22.14 -13.14
CA GLY A 41 1.67 -23.14 -12.36
C GLY A 41 0.77 -24.26 -11.84
N ILE A 42 -0.38 -23.90 -11.25
CA ILE A 42 -1.36 -24.86 -10.69
C ILE A 42 -1.97 -25.75 -11.78
N ALA A 43 -2.13 -25.23 -13.00
CA ALA A 43 -2.60 -26.02 -14.14
C ALA A 43 -1.57 -27.06 -14.64
N GLY A 44 -0.34 -27.04 -14.14
CA GLY A 44 0.70 -28.04 -14.43
C GLY A 44 0.83 -29.10 -13.35
N SER A 45 1.68 -30.12 -13.58
CA SER A 45 2.00 -31.17 -12.62
C SER A 45 3.46 -31.10 -12.14
N GLY A 46 3.78 -31.80 -11.05
CA GLY A 46 5.14 -31.90 -10.51
C GLY A 46 5.70 -30.54 -10.04
N LEU A 47 6.88 -30.17 -10.53
CA LEU A 47 7.59 -28.94 -10.12
C LEU A 47 6.79 -27.65 -10.44
N ARG A 48 5.96 -27.68 -11.49
CA ARG A 48 5.11 -26.53 -11.87
C ARG A 48 3.97 -26.31 -10.87
N PHE A 49 3.37 -27.39 -10.36
CA PHE A 49 2.33 -27.32 -9.34
C PHE A 49 2.89 -26.72 -8.04
N ALA A 50 4.06 -27.18 -7.59
CA ALA A 50 4.74 -26.62 -6.42
C ALA A 50 5.04 -25.11 -6.60
N GLY A 51 5.52 -24.71 -7.79
CA GLY A 51 5.70 -23.29 -8.13
C GLY A 51 4.39 -22.49 -8.11
N GLY A 52 3.28 -23.09 -8.55
CA GLY A 52 1.94 -22.51 -8.48
C GLY A 52 1.47 -22.23 -7.05
N VAL A 53 1.66 -23.20 -6.14
CA VAL A 53 1.33 -23.05 -4.70
C VAL A 53 2.17 -21.94 -4.06
N CYS A 54 3.48 -21.87 -4.34
CA CYS A 54 4.32 -20.76 -3.88
C CYS A 54 3.82 -19.40 -4.42
N GLY A 55 3.38 -19.36 -5.68
CA GLY A 55 2.78 -18.17 -6.29
C GLY A 55 1.54 -17.68 -5.57
N VAL A 56 0.65 -18.59 -5.12
CA VAL A 56 -0.54 -18.25 -4.33
C VAL A 56 -0.16 -17.63 -2.99
N ILE A 57 0.81 -18.22 -2.27
CA ILE A 57 1.28 -17.70 -0.98
C ILE A 57 1.82 -16.28 -1.14
N ILE A 58 2.64 -16.04 -2.17
CA ILE A 58 3.20 -14.71 -2.47
C ILE A 58 2.07 -13.73 -2.80
N ALA A 59 1.09 -14.13 -3.61
CA ALA A 59 -0.05 -13.27 -3.96
C ALA A 59 -0.86 -12.84 -2.73
N LEU A 60 -1.10 -13.77 -1.79
CA LEU A 60 -1.77 -13.48 -0.52
C LEU A 60 -0.98 -12.49 0.34
N VAL A 61 0.33 -12.68 0.47
CA VAL A 61 1.20 -11.75 1.22
C VAL A 61 1.17 -10.35 0.58
N CYS A 62 1.27 -10.28 -0.76
CA CYS A 62 1.17 -9.00 -1.47
C CYS A 62 -0.19 -8.32 -1.26
N ALA A 63 -1.29 -9.09 -1.26
CA ALA A 63 -2.63 -8.55 -1.01
C ALA A 63 -2.77 -7.97 0.40
N VAL A 64 -2.26 -8.67 1.43
CA VAL A 64 -2.24 -8.18 2.82
C VAL A 64 -1.40 -6.90 2.93
N CYS A 65 -0.21 -6.86 2.34
CA CYS A 65 0.63 -5.67 2.31
C CYS A 65 -0.09 -4.49 1.64
N ALA A 66 -0.76 -4.71 0.50
CA ALA A 66 -1.52 -3.68 -0.18
C ALA A 66 -2.70 -3.16 0.67
N ALA A 67 -3.36 -4.04 1.42
CA ALA A 67 -4.43 -3.67 2.34
C ALA A 67 -3.91 -2.81 3.50
N VAL A 68 -2.79 -3.20 4.14
CA VAL A 68 -2.15 -2.43 5.21
C VAL A 68 -1.70 -1.05 4.72
N ILE A 69 -1.07 -0.97 3.55
CA ILE A 69 -0.68 0.32 2.94
C ILE A 69 -1.92 1.17 2.65
N GLY A 70 -3.00 0.56 2.14
CA GLY A 70 -4.27 1.26 1.89
C GLY A 70 -4.89 1.84 3.16
N LEU A 71 -4.88 1.09 4.26
CA LEU A 71 -5.33 1.55 5.58
C LEU A 71 -4.43 2.69 6.10
N GLY A 72 -3.11 2.54 5.97
CA GLY A 72 -2.14 3.57 6.35
C GLY A 72 -2.35 4.89 5.60
N ILE A 73 -2.61 4.84 4.29
CA ILE A 73 -2.92 6.04 3.49
C ILE A 73 -4.20 6.70 3.98
N ARG A 74 -5.26 5.92 4.23
CA ARG A 74 -6.55 6.44 4.66
C ARG A 74 -6.46 7.09 6.04
N ASN A 75 -5.70 6.48 6.96
CA ASN A 75 -5.50 7.01 8.30
C ASN A 75 -4.59 8.25 8.30
N GLY A 76 -3.51 8.25 7.51
CA GLY A 76 -2.63 9.40 7.37
C GLY A 76 -3.34 10.61 6.73
N ASN A 77 -4.20 10.40 5.73
CA ASN A 77 -5.03 11.50 5.17
C ASN A 77 -5.93 12.14 6.25
N ARG A 78 -6.53 11.34 7.14
CA ARG A 78 -7.32 11.86 8.27
C ARG A 78 -6.47 12.63 9.26
N ASN A 79 -5.25 12.16 9.53
CA ASN A 79 -4.32 12.85 10.42
C ASN A 79 -3.90 14.22 9.86
N VAL A 80 -3.57 14.28 8.57
CA VAL A 80 -3.25 15.53 7.87
C VAL A 80 -4.43 16.51 7.95
N ALA A 81 -5.66 16.04 7.72
CA ALA A 81 -6.85 16.88 7.82
C ALA A 81 -7.05 17.47 9.23
N ASN A 82 -6.80 16.68 10.27
CA ASN A 82 -6.88 17.14 11.66
C ASN A 82 -5.80 18.20 11.97
N ILE A 83 -4.56 18.01 11.48
CA ILE A 83 -3.46 18.98 11.63
C ILE A 83 -3.79 20.30 10.92
N LEU A 84 -4.33 20.25 9.70
CA LEU A 84 -4.77 21.42 8.95
C LEU A 84 -5.88 22.18 9.68
N SER A 85 -6.88 21.48 10.20
CA SER A 85 -7.97 22.09 10.98
C SER A 85 -7.47 22.75 12.27
N ALA A 86 -6.54 22.10 12.98
CA ALA A 86 -5.89 22.68 14.15
C ALA A 86 -5.07 23.93 13.83
N ALA A 87 -4.47 24.00 12.62
CA ALA A 87 -3.72 25.17 12.16
C ALA A 87 -4.63 26.33 11.70
N GLU A 88 -5.87 26.06 11.28
CA GLU A 88 -6.87 27.10 10.98
C GLU A 88 -7.44 27.75 12.24
N GLN A 89 -7.61 26.96 13.30
CA GLN A 89 -8.14 27.41 14.59
C GLN A 89 -7.09 28.10 15.49
N ALA A 90 -5.81 28.00 15.13
CA ALA A 90 -4.67 28.66 15.78
C ALA A 90 -4.21 29.92 15.04
#